data_AF-A0A556N2Y3-F1
#
_entry.id   AF-A0A556N2Y3-F1
#
_cell.length_a   1.000
_cell.length_b   1.000
_cell.length_c   1.000
_cell.angle_alpha   90.00
_cell.angle_beta   90.00
_cell.angle_gamma   90.00
#
_symmetry.space_group_name_H-M   'P 1'
#
loop_
_entity.id
_entity.type
_entity.pdbx_description
1 polymer ?
#
loop_
_entity_poly.entity_id
_entity_poly.type
_entity_poly.pdbx_seq_one_letter_code
_entity_poly.pdbx_strand_id
1 'polypeptide(L)'
;MIPSITPPTDNLYKFISLFGLTILLFSVYNFGITFDASAKTKMSIEDVKVDVQQALYKKSRQTNDSLRADKVSNHFRPGRIRQMEQDLLQIERFIESCKLDPDEEIKLSGNISKISVALDNLSLKKNGYIGFAIIGCVLMAFGFIKWHYKEQHLRDKMLKIEHAIKELEKLNLRYGKEEKNSTAELMAKIKNSEIN
;
A
#
# COMPACT_ATOMS: atom_id res chain seq x y z
N MET A 1 45.05 -13.18 22.48
CA MET A 1 43.98 -13.14 21.47
C MET A 1 42.68 -13.40 22.20
N ILE A 2 41.85 -12.38 22.42
CA ILE A 2 40.54 -12.57 23.04
C ILE A 2 39.57 -12.86 21.88
N PRO A 3 38.97 -14.06 21.79
CA PRO A 3 37.98 -14.33 20.77
C PRO A 3 36.74 -13.50 21.08
N SER A 4 36.52 -12.42 20.33
CA SER A 4 35.30 -11.64 20.41
C SER A 4 34.18 -12.41 19.72
N ILE A 5 33.62 -13.40 20.41
CA ILE A 5 32.33 -13.97 20.05
C ILE A 5 31.31 -12.95 20.52
N THR A 6 31.09 -11.90 19.73
CA THR A 6 29.86 -11.13 19.85
C THR A 6 28.73 -12.15 19.65
N PRO A 7 27.81 -12.33 20.61
CA PRO A 7 26.73 -13.29 20.44
C PRO A 7 26.00 -12.99 19.12
N PRO A 8 25.52 -14.01 18.39
CA PRO A 8 24.97 -13.86 17.03
C PRO A 8 23.67 -13.01 16.96
N THR A 9 23.31 -12.32 18.03
CA THR A 9 22.12 -11.48 18.19
C THR A 9 22.19 -10.17 17.41
N ASP A 10 23.35 -9.76 16.93
CA ASP A 10 23.55 -8.57 16.09
C ASP A 10 22.80 -8.68 14.73
N ASN A 11 22.72 -9.89 14.19
CA ASN A 11 21.95 -10.14 12.95
C ASN A 11 20.44 -10.15 13.18
N LEU A 12 19.95 -10.33 14.41
CA LEU A 12 18.52 -10.49 14.67
C LEU A 12 17.75 -9.18 14.45
N TYR A 13 18.23 -8.06 14.98
CA TYR A 13 17.51 -6.78 14.84
C TYR A 13 17.52 -6.26 13.39
N LYS A 14 18.62 -6.47 12.67
CA LYS A 14 18.72 -6.19 11.23
C LYS A 14 17.78 -7.09 10.41
N PHE A 15 17.69 -8.37 10.78
CA PHE A 15 16.75 -9.28 10.15
C PHE A 15 15.30 -8.85 10.39
N ILE A 16 14.93 -8.47 11.62
CA ILE A 16 13.59 -7.99 11.94
C ILE A 16 13.25 -6.71 11.16
N SER A 17 14.20 -5.77 11.03
CA SER A 17 13.95 -4.55 10.26
C SER A 17 13.78 -4.83 8.76
N LEU A 18 14.64 -5.68 8.17
CA LEU A 18 14.53 -6.11 6.77
C LEU A 18 13.26 -6.93 6.50
N PHE A 19 12.84 -7.76 7.46
CA PHE A 19 11.61 -8.52 7.38
C PHE A 19 10.39 -7.60 7.43
N GLY A 20 10.37 -6.62 8.34
CA GLY A 20 9.34 -5.58 8.39
C GLY A 20 9.26 -4.77 7.10
N LEU A 21 10.40 -4.39 6.51
CA LEU A 21 10.49 -3.72 5.22
C LEU A 21 9.93 -4.59 4.09
N THR A 22 10.26 -5.89 4.07
CA THR A 22 9.73 -6.83 3.07
C THR A 22 8.21 -6.94 3.15
N ILE A 23 7.65 -7.06 4.37
CA ILE A 23 6.18 -7.05 4.58
C ILE A 23 5.56 -5.75 4.07
N LEU A 24 6.20 -4.62 4.37
CA LEU A 24 5.72 -3.31 3.93
C LEU A 24 5.67 -3.20 2.40
N LEU A 25 6.76 -3.56 1.71
CA LEU A 25 6.83 -3.54 0.24
C LEU A 25 5.82 -4.49 -0.38
N PHE A 26 5.70 -5.71 0.16
CA PHE A 26 4.70 -6.68 -0.30
C PHE A 26 3.28 -6.14 -0.12
N SER A 27 2.99 -5.50 1.01
CA SER A 27 1.67 -4.92 1.26
C SER A 27 1.35 -3.78 0.29
N VAL A 28 2.27 -2.84 0.09
CA VAL A 28 2.11 -1.72 -0.85
C VAL A 28 1.87 -2.22 -2.27
N TYR A 29 2.63 -3.23 -2.70
CA TYR A 29 2.46 -3.84 -4.03
C TYR A 29 1.06 -4.45 -4.21
N ASN A 30 0.61 -5.28 -3.26
CA ASN A 30 -0.72 -5.89 -3.33
C ASN A 30 -1.85 -4.88 -3.17
N PHE A 31 -1.63 -3.81 -2.41
CA PHE A 31 -2.56 -2.70 -2.30
C PHE A 31 -2.78 -2.01 -3.65
N GLY A 32 -1.71 -1.77 -4.43
CA GLY A 32 -1.80 -1.21 -5.78
C GLY A 32 -2.67 -2.08 -6.71
N ILE A 33 -2.42 -3.38 -6.75
CA ILE A 33 -3.22 -4.34 -7.55
C ILE A 33 -4.70 -4.31 -7.13
N THR A 34 -4.97 -4.28 -5.83
CA THR A 34 -6.34 -4.27 -5.30
C THR A 34 -7.05 -2.94 -5.58
N PHE A 35 -6.30 -1.83 -5.56
CA PHE A 35 -6.82 -0.50 -5.87
C PHE A 35 -7.27 -0.41 -7.33
N ASP A 36 -6.43 -0.87 -8.27
CA ASP A 36 -6.77 -0.89 -9.70
C ASP A 36 -7.98 -1.79 -9.99
N ALA A 37 -8.03 -2.97 -9.37
CA ALA A 37 -9.18 -3.87 -9.47
C ALA A 37 -10.46 -3.19 -8.95
N SER A 38 -10.38 -2.50 -7.81
CA SER A 38 -11.52 -1.78 -7.24
C SER A 38 -11.99 -0.63 -8.14
N ALA A 39 -11.07 0.13 -8.73
CA ALA A 39 -11.39 1.20 -9.67
C ALA A 39 -12.10 0.66 -10.92
N LYS A 40 -11.58 -0.45 -11.49
CA LYS A 40 -12.19 -1.11 -12.65
C LYS A 40 -13.60 -1.60 -12.36
N THR A 41 -13.83 -2.26 -11.21
CA THR A 41 -15.16 -2.72 -10.83
C THR A 41 -16.14 -1.55 -10.63
N LYS A 42 -15.70 -0.44 -10.02
CA LYS A 42 -16.56 0.75 -9.87
C LYS A 42 -16.94 1.37 -11.22
N MET A 43 -16.00 1.47 -12.16
CA MET A 43 -16.30 1.94 -13.51
C MET A 43 -17.31 1.05 -14.21
N SER A 44 -17.13 -0.28 -14.17
CA SER A 44 -18.10 -1.21 -14.79
C SER A 44 -19.50 -1.11 -14.18
N ILE A 45 -19.63 -0.77 -12.89
CA ILE A 45 -20.93 -0.53 -12.26
C ILE A 45 -21.59 0.74 -12.80
N GLU A 46 -20.82 1.82 -12.91
CA GLU A 46 -21.34 3.07 -13.47
C GLU A 46 -21.71 2.89 -14.95
N ASP A 47 -20.91 2.17 -15.73
CA ASP A 47 -21.23 1.86 -17.12
C ASP A 47 -22.57 1.10 -17.24
N VAL A 48 -22.76 0.04 -16.43
CA VAL A 48 -24.02 -0.72 -16.39
C VAL A 48 -25.18 0.17 -15.97
N LYS A 49 -24.98 1.07 -15.02
CA LYS A 49 -26.03 2.01 -14.56
C LYS A 49 -26.40 3.00 -15.66
N VAL A 50 -25.42 3.52 -16.40
CA VAL A 50 -25.64 4.40 -17.55
C VAL A 50 -26.40 3.67 -18.65
N ASP A 51 -26.03 2.43 -18.97
CA ASP A 51 -26.71 1.62 -19.99
C ASP A 51 -28.18 1.36 -19.63
N VAL A 52 -28.45 1.01 -18.37
CA VAL A 52 -29.81 0.82 -17.85
C VAL A 52 -30.59 2.14 -17.95
N GLN A 53 -30.01 3.26 -17.52
CA GLN A 53 -30.66 4.57 -17.61
C GLN A 53 -30.95 4.99 -19.06
N GLN A 54 -30.02 4.72 -19.98
CA GLN A 54 -30.23 4.99 -21.41
C GLN A 54 -31.33 4.11 -22.01
N ALA A 55 -31.38 2.83 -21.64
CA ALA A 55 -32.43 1.92 -22.08
C ALA A 55 -33.82 2.39 -21.59
N LEU A 56 -33.92 2.76 -20.31
CA LEU A 56 -35.14 3.31 -19.72
C LEU A 56 -35.55 4.63 -20.40
N TYR A 57 -34.60 5.53 -20.66
CA TYR A 57 -34.88 6.80 -21.34
C TYR A 57 -35.35 6.58 -22.79
N LYS A 58 -34.69 5.71 -23.55
CA LYS A 58 -35.11 5.36 -24.93
C LYS A 58 -36.52 4.77 -24.95
N LYS A 59 -36.83 3.83 -24.03
CA LYS A 59 -38.16 3.24 -23.89
C LYS A 59 -39.20 4.32 -23.57
N SER A 60 -38.93 5.19 -22.58
CA SER A 60 -39.81 6.31 -22.22
C SER A 60 -40.04 7.32 -23.36
N ARG A 61 -38.99 7.61 -24.15
CA ARG A 61 -39.11 8.50 -25.31
C ARG A 61 -39.97 7.89 -26.42
N GLN A 62 -39.73 6.64 -26.78
CA GLN A 62 -40.55 5.92 -27.78
C GLN A 62 -42.03 5.93 -27.39
N THR A 63 -42.33 5.76 -26.09
CA THR A 63 -43.69 5.88 -25.55
C THR A 63 -44.27 7.27 -25.71
N ASN A 64 -43.51 8.30 -25.37
CA ASN A 64 -44.01 9.68 -25.47
C ASN A 64 -44.28 10.07 -26.92
N ASP A 65 -43.45 9.61 -27.85
CA ASP A 65 -43.62 9.86 -29.28
C ASP A 65 -44.86 9.13 -29.83
N SER A 66 -45.15 7.89 -29.39
CA SER A 66 -46.38 7.18 -29.78
C SER A 66 -47.64 7.85 -29.22
N LEU A 67 -47.61 8.32 -27.97
CA LEU A 67 -48.70 9.08 -27.36
C LEU A 67 -48.94 10.43 -28.05
N ARG A 68 -47.87 11.09 -28.51
CA ARG A 68 -47.98 12.37 -29.24
C ARG A 68 -48.54 12.18 -30.65
N ALA A 69 -48.12 11.14 -31.37
CA ALA A 69 -48.64 10.84 -32.70
C ALA A 69 -50.17 10.65 -32.67
N ASP A 70 -50.70 10.04 -31.60
CA ASP A 70 -52.13 9.80 -31.44
C ASP A 70 -52.92 11.10 -31.09
N LYS A 71 -52.32 11.98 -30.27
CA LYS A 71 -52.95 13.24 -29.82
C LYS A 71 -53.08 14.34 -30.88
N VAL A 72 -52.29 14.31 -31.96
CA VAL A 72 -52.33 15.35 -33.01
C VAL A 72 -53.63 15.30 -33.84
N SER A 73 -54.46 14.26 -33.71
CA SER A 73 -55.64 14.07 -34.55
C SER A 73 -56.96 14.70 -34.08
N ASN A 74 -57.12 15.21 -32.85
CA ASN A 74 -58.48 15.42 -32.31
C ASN A 74 -58.82 16.80 -31.72
N HIS A 75 -59.65 17.52 -32.49
CA HIS A 75 -60.60 18.56 -32.03
C HIS A 75 -61.50 18.02 -30.91
N PHE A 76 -61.79 18.83 -29.90
CA PHE A 76 -62.53 18.43 -28.69
C PHE A 76 -64.00 18.14 -29.01
N ARG A 77 -64.44 16.88 -28.91
CA ARG A 77 -65.86 16.47 -28.99
C ARG A 77 -66.29 15.78 -27.70
N PRO A 78 -67.55 15.92 -27.26
CA PRO A 78 -68.07 15.37 -26.00
C PRO A 78 -68.00 13.83 -25.88
N GLY A 79 -67.75 13.10 -26.96
CA GLY A 79 -67.37 11.68 -26.91
C GLY A 79 -66.02 11.39 -26.22
N ARG A 80 -65.24 12.44 -25.88
CA ARG A 80 -63.90 12.33 -25.29
C ARG A 80 -63.84 11.63 -23.94
N ILE A 81 -64.92 11.62 -23.15
CA ILE A 81 -64.85 11.00 -21.80
C ILE A 81 -64.60 9.49 -21.91
N ARG A 82 -65.33 8.80 -22.81
CA ARG A 82 -65.10 7.37 -23.10
C ARG A 82 -63.73 7.11 -23.71
N GLN A 83 -63.22 8.06 -24.50
CA GLN A 83 -61.92 7.94 -25.13
C GLN A 83 -60.79 8.14 -24.11
N MET A 84 -60.95 9.08 -23.16
CA MET A 84 -60.03 9.26 -22.03
C MET A 84 -59.99 8.05 -21.11
N GLU A 85 -61.12 7.35 -20.90
CA GLU A 85 -61.11 6.07 -20.17
C GLU A 85 -60.31 4.99 -20.91
N GLN A 86 -60.42 4.93 -22.24
CA GLN A 86 -59.60 4.01 -23.04
C GLN A 86 -58.12 4.40 -23.03
N ASP A 87 -57.81 5.69 -23.10
CA ASP A 87 -56.44 6.21 -23.00
C ASP A 87 -55.84 5.89 -21.62
N LEU A 88 -56.61 6.03 -20.54
CA LEU A 88 -56.19 5.66 -19.19
C LEU A 88 -55.89 4.15 -19.08
N LEU A 89 -56.76 3.30 -19.63
CA LEU A 89 -56.53 1.85 -19.70
C LEU A 89 -55.32 1.47 -20.56
N GLN A 90 -55.03 2.22 -21.62
CA GLN A 90 -53.81 2.05 -22.39
C GLN A 90 -52.58 2.47 -21.60
N ILE A 91 -52.63 3.62 -20.92
CA ILE A 91 -51.54 4.10 -20.06
C ILE A 91 -51.28 3.08 -18.94
N GLU A 92 -52.31 2.52 -18.33
CA GLU A 92 -52.17 1.52 -17.26
C GLU A 92 -51.52 0.23 -17.77
N ARG A 93 -52.01 -0.32 -18.89
CA ARG A 93 -51.37 -1.47 -19.56
C ARG A 93 -49.93 -1.16 -20.00
N PHE A 94 -49.65 0.10 -20.31
CA PHE A 94 -48.31 0.55 -20.70
C PHE A 94 -47.37 0.66 -19.49
N ILE A 95 -47.84 1.20 -18.37
CA ILE A 95 -47.11 1.18 -17.10
C ILE A 95 -46.79 -0.28 -16.73
N GLU A 96 -47.73 -1.18 -16.98
CA GLU A 96 -47.56 -2.61 -16.72
C GLU A 96 -46.55 -3.28 -17.65
N SER A 97 -46.47 -2.89 -18.94
CA SER A 97 -45.43 -3.37 -19.88
C SER A 97 -44.06 -2.69 -19.69
N CYS A 98 -44.02 -1.59 -18.93
CA CYS A 98 -42.77 -0.95 -18.50
C CYS A 98 -42.17 -1.60 -17.26
N LYS A 99 -42.95 -2.33 -16.46
CA LYS A 99 -42.38 -3.21 -15.44
C LYS A 99 -41.46 -4.18 -16.16
N LEU A 100 -40.23 -4.33 -15.65
CA LEU A 100 -39.34 -5.38 -16.14
C LEU A 100 -40.10 -6.70 -16.01
N ASP A 101 -39.90 -7.59 -16.98
CA ASP A 101 -40.31 -8.97 -16.81
C ASP A 101 -39.72 -9.45 -15.48
N PRO A 102 -40.51 -10.05 -14.56
CA PRO A 102 -40.00 -10.52 -13.28
C PRO A 102 -38.70 -11.35 -13.42
N ASP A 103 -38.55 -12.08 -14.53
CA ASP A 103 -37.33 -12.84 -14.83
C ASP A 103 -36.10 -11.94 -15.09
N GLU A 104 -36.28 -10.80 -15.77
CA GLU A 104 -35.20 -9.83 -15.98
C GLU A 104 -34.85 -9.08 -14.69
N GLU A 105 -35.85 -8.76 -13.86
CA GLU A 105 -35.63 -8.13 -12.56
C GLU A 105 -34.85 -9.06 -11.60
N ILE A 106 -35.17 -10.36 -11.60
CA ILE A 106 -34.44 -11.38 -10.84
C ILE A 106 -32.99 -11.52 -11.35
N LYS A 107 -32.77 -11.51 -12.67
CA LYS A 107 -31.41 -11.56 -13.24
C LYS A 107 -30.59 -10.31 -12.88
N LEU A 108 -31.21 -9.12 -12.99
CA LEU A 108 -30.53 -7.85 -12.70
C LEU A 108 -30.17 -7.76 -11.21
N SER A 109 -31.12 -8.05 -10.31
CA SER A 109 -30.88 -8.07 -8.87
C SER A 109 -29.83 -9.11 -8.47
N GLY A 110 -29.86 -10.29 -9.09
CA GLY A 110 -28.84 -11.33 -8.91
C GLY A 110 -27.44 -10.86 -9.32
N ASN A 111 -27.32 -10.16 -10.44
CA ASN A 111 -26.03 -9.61 -10.89
C ASN A 111 -25.54 -8.46 -9.99
N ILE A 112 -26.44 -7.57 -9.56
CA ILE A 112 -26.10 -6.49 -8.61
C ILE A 112 -25.60 -7.08 -7.28
N SER A 113 -26.25 -8.13 -6.77
CA SER A 113 -25.82 -8.82 -5.54
C SER A 113 -24.45 -9.47 -5.70
N LYS A 114 -24.16 -10.14 -6.83
CA LYS A 114 -22.81 -10.69 -7.09
C LYS A 114 -21.74 -9.60 -7.10
N ILE A 115 -22.05 -8.44 -7.68
CA ILE A 115 -21.15 -7.30 -7.73
C ILE A 115 -20.93 -6.71 -6.33
N SER A 116 -21.98 -6.56 -5.51
CA SER A 116 -21.83 -6.03 -4.15
C SER A 116 -20.96 -6.95 -3.29
N VAL A 117 -21.17 -8.27 -3.39
CA VAL A 117 -20.32 -9.26 -2.70
C VAL A 117 -18.87 -9.18 -3.18
N ALA A 118 -18.62 -8.96 -4.48
CA ALA A 118 -17.27 -8.78 -5.01
C ALA A 118 -16.61 -7.50 -4.47
N LEU A 119 -17.37 -6.40 -4.36
CA LEU A 119 -16.93 -5.13 -3.77
C LEU A 119 -16.58 -5.27 -2.29
N ASP A 120 -17.40 -5.98 -1.51
CA ASP A 120 -17.15 -6.21 -0.08
C ASP A 120 -15.89 -7.04 0.13
N ASN A 121 -15.68 -8.08 -0.68
CA ASN A 121 -14.45 -8.87 -0.67
C ASN A 121 -13.21 -8.03 -1.03
N LEU A 122 -13.32 -7.12 -2.01
CA LEU A 122 -12.24 -6.19 -2.34
C LEU A 122 -11.95 -5.21 -1.19
N SER A 123 -12.99 -4.74 -0.51
CA SER A 123 -12.87 -3.85 0.66
C SER A 123 -12.15 -4.55 1.83
N LEU A 124 -12.52 -5.80 2.12
CA LEU A 124 -11.86 -6.64 3.13
C LEU A 124 -10.39 -6.86 2.80
N LYS A 125 -10.06 -7.22 1.55
CA LYS A 125 -8.67 -7.39 1.10
C LYS A 125 -7.86 -6.11 1.28
N LYS A 126 -8.41 -4.96 0.84
CA LYS A 126 -7.79 -3.64 1.00
C LYS A 126 -7.47 -3.34 2.46
N ASN A 127 -8.42 -3.55 3.36
CA ASN A 127 -8.22 -3.31 4.80
C ASN A 127 -7.18 -4.28 5.39
N GLY A 128 -7.15 -5.54 4.93
CA GLY A 128 -6.13 -6.51 5.30
C GLY A 128 -4.72 -6.04 4.94
N TYR A 129 -4.51 -5.56 3.70
CA TYR A 129 -3.20 -5.04 3.29
C TYR A 129 -2.78 -3.82 4.11
N ILE A 130 -3.69 -2.88 4.41
CA ILE A 130 -3.39 -1.75 5.31
C ILE A 130 -2.92 -2.25 6.68
N GLY A 131 -3.59 -3.25 7.25
CA GLY A 131 -3.16 -3.89 8.50
C GLY A 131 -1.75 -4.48 8.42
N PHE A 132 -1.45 -5.24 7.36
CA PHE A 132 -0.10 -5.76 7.13
C PHE A 132 0.96 -4.67 6.95
N ALA A 133 0.63 -3.57 6.29
CA ALA A 133 1.55 -2.43 6.14
C ALA A 133 1.88 -1.82 7.50
N ILE A 134 0.89 -1.64 8.38
CA ILE A 134 1.10 -1.13 9.74
C ILE A 134 2.01 -2.08 10.53
N ILE A 135 1.76 -3.39 10.47
CA ILE A 135 2.62 -4.39 11.12
C ILE A 135 4.06 -4.33 10.58
N GLY A 136 4.22 -4.22 9.26
CA GLY A 136 5.52 -4.06 8.61
C GLY A 136 6.26 -2.80 9.10
N CYS A 137 5.58 -1.66 9.16
CA CYS A 137 6.13 -0.41 9.69
C CYS A 137 6.58 -0.53 11.15
N VAL A 138 5.76 -1.17 12.00
CA VAL A 138 6.08 -1.37 13.42
C VAL A 138 7.31 -2.26 13.58
N LEU A 139 7.38 -3.39 12.86
CA LEU A 139 8.54 -4.28 12.88
C LEU A 139 9.81 -3.61 12.36
N MET A 140 9.69 -2.86 11.26
CA MET A 140 10.77 -2.10 10.67
C MET A 140 11.34 -1.07 11.67
N ALA A 141 10.47 -0.24 12.26
CA ALA A 141 10.85 0.75 13.24
C ALA A 141 11.46 0.11 14.50
N PHE A 142 10.83 -0.95 15.02
CA PHE A 142 11.33 -1.67 16.19
C PHE A 142 12.73 -2.25 15.96
N GLY A 143 12.93 -2.94 14.84
CA GLY A 143 14.23 -3.50 14.46
C GLY A 143 15.30 -2.42 14.31
N PHE A 144 14.96 -1.31 13.65
CA PHE A 144 15.88 -0.19 13.45
C PHE A 144 16.25 0.52 14.75
N ILE A 145 15.26 0.83 15.61
CA ILE A 145 15.47 1.46 16.92
C ILE A 145 16.39 0.59 17.78
N LYS A 146 16.08 -0.71 17.91
CA LYS A 146 16.90 -1.61 18.72
C LYS A 146 18.31 -1.77 18.18
N TRP A 147 18.45 -1.91 16.87
CA TRP A 147 19.76 -1.98 16.23
C TRP A 147 20.56 -0.70 16.47
N HIS A 148 19.97 0.47 16.24
CA HIS A 148 20.66 1.75 16.39
C HIS A 148 21.09 2.02 17.85
N TYR A 149 20.19 1.88 18.82
CA TYR A 149 20.53 2.21 20.20
C TYR A 149 21.48 1.20 20.85
N LYS A 150 21.33 -0.09 20.53
CA LYS A 150 22.12 -1.14 21.18
C LYS A 150 23.43 -1.37 20.46
N GLU A 151 23.37 -1.64 19.16
CA GLU A 151 24.52 -2.13 18.43
C GLU A 151 25.46 -1.00 18.00
N GLN A 152 24.91 0.08 17.43
CA GLN A 152 25.72 1.19 16.94
C GLN A 152 26.51 1.83 18.09
N HIS A 153 25.85 2.08 19.22
CA HIS A 153 26.50 2.71 20.37
C HIS A 153 27.63 1.85 20.97
N LEU A 154 27.47 0.53 20.98
CA LEU A 154 28.52 -0.39 21.44
C LEU A 154 29.69 -0.41 20.45
N ARG A 155 29.42 -0.47 19.15
CA ARG A 155 30.46 -0.42 18.11
C ARG A 155 31.25 0.88 18.17
N ASP A 156 30.59 2.02 18.34
CA ASP A 156 31.25 3.32 18.45
C ASP A 156 32.18 3.39 19.68
N LYS A 157 31.77 2.79 20.81
CA LYS A 157 32.63 2.68 22.00
C LYS A 157 33.84 1.78 21.76
N MET A 158 33.63 0.62 21.15
CA MET A 158 34.71 -0.32 20.83
C MET A 158 35.72 0.30 19.86
N LEU A 159 35.24 1.02 18.85
CA LEU A 159 36.08 1.72 17.88
C LEU A 159 36.96 2.78 18.54
N LYS A 160 36.40 3.56 19.48
CA LYS A 160 37.16 4.56 20.25
C LYS A 160 38.26 3.91 21.10
N ILE A 161 37.96 2.78 21.74
CA ILE A 161 38.94 2.03 22.53
C ILE A 161 40.05 1.48 21.62
N GLU A 162 39.68 0.88 20.48
CA GLU A 162 40.64 0.34 19.52
C GLU A 162 41.58 1.43 18.97
N HIS A 163 41.04 2.61 18.67
CA HIS A 163 41.83 3.76 18.26
C HIS A 163 42.80 4.21 19.37
N ALA A 164 42.34 4.27 20.62
CA ALA A 164 43.19 4.62 21.76
C ALA A 164 44.33 3.60 21.96
N ILE A 165 44.06 2.30 21.83
CA ILE A 165 45.08 1.24 21.90
C ILE A 165 46.11 1.42 20.78
N LYS A 166 45.67 1.67 19.54
CA LYS A 166 46.56 1.92 18.40
C LYS A 166 47.46 3.13 18.62
N GLU A 167 46.95 4.21 19.22
CA GLU A 167 47.76 5.39 19.55
C GLU A 167 48.79 5.08 20.66
N LEU A 168 48.40 4.33 21.69
CA LEU A 168 49.33 3.88 22.73
C LEU A 168 50.45 2.99 22.17
N GLU A 169 50.11 2.08 21.24
CA GLU A 169 51.10 1.23 20.57
C GLU A 169 52.10 2.05 19.75
N LYS A 170 51.62 3.06 19.00
CA LYS A 170 52.47 4.00 18.27
C LYS A 170 53.40 4.78 19.20
N LEU A 171 52.89 5.24 20.35
CA LEU A 171 53.70 5.94 21.34
C LEU A 171 54.78 5.05 21.94
N ASN A 172 54.43 3.81 22.31
CA ASN A 172 55.40 2.84 22.84
C ASN A 172 56.53 2.56 21.82
N LEU A 173 56.19 2.45 20.54
CA LEU A 173 57.17 2.30 19.47
C LEU A 173 58.09 3.53 19.29
N ARG A 174 57.61 4.75 19.58
CA ARG A 174 58.43 5.97 19.56
C ARG A 174 59.38 6.01 20.76
N TYR A 175 58.88 5.78 21.96
CA TYR A 175 59.70 5.73 23.18
C TYR A 175 60.81 4.66 23.08
N GLY A 176 60.47 3.45 22.61
CA GLY A 176 61.47 2.39 22.43
C GLY A 176 62.54 2.70 21.36
N LYS A 177 62.28 3.61 20.42
CA LYS A 177 63.30 4.10 19.46
C LYS A 177 64.18 5.18 20.11
N GLU A 178 63.60 6.09 20.87
CA GLU A 178 64.33 7.15 21.57
C GLU A 178 65.29 6.57 22.62
N GLU A 179 64.87 5.55 23.37
CA GLU A 179 65.72 4.83 24.34
C GLU A 179 66.92 4.15 23.66
N LYS A 180 66.70 3.48 22.52
CA LYS A 180 67.78 2.86 21.73
C LYS A 180 68.74 3.90 21.16
N ASN A 181 68.24 5.06 20.73
CA ASN A 181 69.09 6.14 20.22
C ASN A 181 69.93 6.76 21.34
N SER A 182 69.33 7.02 22.51
CA SER A 182 70.03 7.58 23.68
C SER A 182 71.10 6.62 24.21
N THR A 183 70.84 5.32 24.26
CA THR A 183 71.83 4.32 24.68
C THR A 183 72.97 4.19 23.67
N ALA A 184 72.69 4.26 22.37
CA ALA A 184 73.72 4.28 21.32
C ALA A 184 74.62 5.52 21.41
N GLU A 185 74.06 6.70 21.67
CA GLU A 185 74.83 7.95 21.84
C GLU A 185 75.75 7.90 23.07
N LEU A 186 75.27 7.39 24.20
CA LEU A 186 76.07 7.20 25.40
C LEU A 186 77.24 6.23 25.17
N MET A 187 76.98 5.09 24.51
CA MET A 187 78.03 4.14 24.14
C MET A 187 79.08 4.74 23.20
N ALA A 188 78.67 5.58 22.25
CA ALA A 188 79.59 6.29 21.37
C ALA A 188 80.47 7.31 22.13
N LYS A 189 79.89 8.03 23.10
CA LYS A 189 80.64 8.95 23.98
C LYS A 189 81.67 8.22 24.84
N ILE A 190 81.30 7.10 25.46
CA ILE A 190 82.21 6.27 26.26
C ILE A 190 83.38 5.78 25.38
N LYS A 191 83.09 5.24 24.19
CA LYS A 191 84.12 4.76 23.28
C LYS A 191 85.10 5.86 22.83
N ASN A 192 84.61 7.08 22.59
CA ASN A 192 85.48 8.21 22.24
C ASN A 192 86.34 8.69 23.41
N SER A 193 85.89 8.52 24.66
CA SER A 193 86.69 8.85 25.85
C SER A 193 87.80 7.83 26.14
N GLU A 194 87.71 6.61 25.63
CA GLU A 194 88.76 5.59 25.77
C GLU A 194 89.91 5.75 24.77
N ILE A 195 89.72 6.51 23.69
CA ILE A 195 90.69 6.68 22.59
C ILE A 195 91.59 7.91 22.80
N ASN A 196 91.19 8.85 23.66
CA ASN A 196 91.96 10.05 24.03
C ASN A 196 92.70 9.84 25.35
#